data_AF-M5FYC9-F1
#
_entry.id   AF-M5FYC9-F1
#
_cell.length_a   1.000
_cell.length_b   1.000
_cell.length_c   1.000
_cell.angle_alpha   90.00
_cell.angle_beta   90.00
_cell.angle_gamma   90.00
#
_symmetry.space_group_name_H-M   'P 1'
#
loop_
_entity.id
_entity.type
_entity.pdbx_description
1 polymer ?
#
loop_
_entity_poly.entity_id
_entity_poly.type
_entity_poly.pdbx_seq_one_letter_code
_entity_poly.pdbx_strand_id
1 'polypeptide(L)'
;MIQGQLPHGATLVPVILAMDKTQLTQFSGNRQGYPVYLMISNLPKEIKKLISMQSWMLIGLLPMDLFDKMGLSDEAAKCLFHFCKTQLIQEIKSTGMEGVEMVSADGLVRLCFPILRGYIGNYPENCLASCMAYSSCPIGNIGRHDMGRYGWYPPQYLVS
;
A
#
# COMPACT_ATOMS: atom_id res chain seq x y z
N MET A 1 8.76 20.22 3.90
CA MET A 1 8.01 19.17 4.63
C MET A 1 6.53 19.39 4.37
N ILE A 2 5.77 18.34 4.02
CA ILE A 2 4.34 18.44 3.68
C ILE A 2 3.51 19.02 4.83
N GLN A 3 3.85 18.72 6.09
CA GLN A 3 3.18 19.28 7.27
C GLN A 3 3.15 20.82 7.30
N GLY A 4 4.18 21.49 6.76
CA GLY A 4 4.23 22.96 6.72
C GLY A 4 3.33 23.60 5.66
N GLN A 5 2.72 22.79 4.79
CA GLN A 5 1.77 23.23 3.77
C GLN A 5 0.31 23.04 4.20
N LEU A 6 0.07 22.36 5.32
CA LEU A 6 -1.27 22.13 5.86
C LEU A 6 -1.76 23.36 6.66
N PRO A 7 -3.09 23.52 6.81
CA PRO A 7 -3.67 24.57 7.65
C PRO A 7 -3.10 24.58 9.08
N HIS A 8 -3.09 25.74 9.72
CA HIS A 8 -2.63 25.86 11.09
C HIS A 8 -3.46 24.95 12.03
N GLY A 9 -2.77 24.17 12.87
CA GLY A 9 -3.41 23.21 13.78
C GLY A 9 -3.82 21.87 13.14
N ALA A 10 -3.65 21.69 11.82
CA ALA A 10 -3.91 20.42 11.16
C ALA A 10 -2.78 19.39 11.39
N THR A 11 -3.14 18.11 11.35
CA THR A 11 -2.23 16.97 11.57
C THR A 11 -2.04 16.15 10.31
N LEU A 12 -0.80 15.99 9.85
CA LEU A 12 -0.47 15.00 8.82
C LEU A 12 -0.54 13.59 9.42
N VAL A 13 -1.30 12.69 8.78
CA VAL A 13 -1.40 11.28 9.15
C VAL A 13 -0.82 10.44 8.01
N PRO A 14 0.50 10.14 8.02
CA PRO A 14 1.09 9.38 6.94
C PRO A 14 0.72 7.90 7.08
N VAL A 15 0.13 7.35 6.03
CA VAL A 15 -0.40 5.99 5.93
C VAL A 15 0.57 5.10 5.15
N ILE A 16 0.77 3.86 5.60
CA ILE A 16 1.51 2.82 4.89
C ILE A 16 0.56 1.70 4.53
N LEU A 17 0.60 1.27 3.27
CA LEU A 17 -0.09 0.08 2.82
C LEU A 17 0.85 -1.12 2.84
N ALA A 18 0.33 -2.29 3.15
CA ALA A 18 1.05 -3.54 2.96
C ALA A 18 0.17 -4.57 2.29
N MET A 19 0.78 -5.39 1.44
CA MET A 19 0.10 -6.53 0.82
C MET A 19 1.04 -7.72 0.83
N ASP A 20 0.48 -8.86 1.19
CA ASP A 20 1.18 -10.14 1.13
C ASP A 20 0.21 -11.17 0.56
N LYS A 21 0.67 -11.98 -0.40
CA LYS A 21 -0.18 -12.99 -1.01
C LYS A 21 -0.54 -14.03 0.04
N THR A 22 -1.83 -14.25 0.30
CA THR A 22 -2.27 -15.26 1.26
C THR A 22 -3.13 -16.33 0.60
N GLN A 23 -2.92 -17.58 0.99
CA GLN A 23 -3.82 -18.67 0.67
C GLN A 23 -5.04 -18.59 1.59
N LEU A 24 -6.22 -18.44 1.00
CA LEU A 24 -7.50 -18.34 1.71
C LEU A 24 -8.08 -19.72 2.03
N THR A 25 -7.81 -20.75 1.21
CA THR A 25 -8.20 -22.16 1.49
C THR A 25 -7.14 -23.15 1.03
N GLN A 26 -6.78 -24.12 1.88
CA GLN A 26 -5.80 -25.18 1.57
C GLN A 26 -6.43 -26.51 1.08
N PHE A 27 -7.71 -26.76 1.37
CA PHE A 27 -8.32 -28.09 1.15
C PHE A 27 -9.58 -28.09 0.26
N SER A 28 -10.11 -26.93 -0.10
CA SER A 28 -11.29 -26.82 -0.96
C SER A 28 -11.25 -25.52 -1.78
N GLY A 29 -10.70 -25.62 -2.99
CA GLY A 29 -10.84 -24.60 -4.03
C GLY A 29 -9.64 -23.68 -4.31
N ASN A 30 -8.46 -23.92 -3.69
CA ASN A 30 -7.19 -23.21 -3.92
C ASN A 30 -7.36 -21.70 -4.17
N ARG A 31 -8.10 -21.03 -3.26
CA ARG A 31 -8.33 -19.60 -3.40
C ARG A 31 -7.18 -18.82 -2.74
N GLN A 32 -6.59 -17.89 -3.45
CA GLN A 32 -5.56 -16.93 -3.09
C GLN A 32 -6.11 -15.51 -3.24
N GLY A 33 -5.87 -14.70 -2.21
CA GLY A 33 -6.19 -13.29 -2.23
C GLY A 33 -4.99 -12.47 -1.80
N TYR A 34 -5.03 -11.18 -2.11
CA TYR A 34 -4.07 -10.23 -1.56
C TYR A 34 -4.80 -9.36 -0.55
N PRO A 35 -4.73 -9.67 0.75
CA PRO A 35 -5.17 -8.75 1.78
C PRO A 35 -4.38 -7.44 1.66
N VAL A 36 -5.09 -6.32 1.72
CA VAL A 36 -4.53 -4.97 1.78
C VAL A 36 -4.62 -4.50 3.21
N TYR A 37 -3.48 -4.37 3.86
CA TYR A 37 -3.36 -3.83 5.20
C TYR A 37 -2.98 -2.36 5.17
N LEU A 38 -3.44 -1.62 6.17
CA LEU A 38 -3.18 -0.20 6.37
C LEU A 38 -2.60 0.03 7.77
N MET A 39 -1.58 0.87 7.87
CA MET A 39 -1.01 1.31 9.15
C MET A 39 -0.76 2.83 9.15
N ILE A 40 -1.05 3.47 10.29
CA ILE A 40 -0.63 4.84 10.56
C ILE A 40 0.85 4.85 10.95
N SER A 41 1.67 5.51 10.14
CA SER A 41 3.12 5.52 10.31
C SER A 41 3.61 6.45 11.43
N ASN A 42 2.74 7.25 12.05
CA ASN A 42 3.06 8.06 13.23
C ASN A 42 3.14 7.24 14.52
N LEU A 43 2.78 5.95 14.49
CA LEU A 43 2.93 5.08 15.66
C LEU A 43 4.43 4.83 15.98
N PRO A 44 4.79 4.79 17.28
CA PRO A 44 6.11 4.34 17.73
C PRO A 44 6.49 2.98 17.13
N LYS A 45 7.78 2.78 16.88
CA LYS A 45 8.29 1.57 16.22
C LYS A 45 7.98 0.30 17.03
N GLU A 46 8.01 0.43 18.34
CA GLU A 46 7.73 -0.62 19.31
C GLU A 46 6.28 -1.08 19.16
N ILE A 47 5.34 -0.13 19.05
CA ILE A 47 3.91 -0.41 18.87
C ILE A 47 3.65 -1.08 17.53
N LYS A 48 4.28 -0.61 16.45
CA LYS A 48 4.13 -1.20 15.10
C LYS A 48 4.49 -2.69 15.01
N LYS A 49 5.39 -3.16 15.88
CA LYS A 49 5.86 -4.55 15.90
C LYS A 49 5.01 -5.45 16.78
N LEU A 50 4.20 -4.88 17.67
CA LEU A 50 3.38 -5.65 18.58
C LEU A 50 2.12 -6.12 17.85
N ILE A 51 2.05 -7.43 17.60
CA ILE A 51 0.89 -8.11 17.00
C ILE A 51 -0.39 -7.82 17.82
N SER A 52 -0.26 -7.73 19.15
CA SER A 52 -1.37 -7.46 20.07
C SER A 52 -1.96 -6.05 19.94
N MET A 53 -1.22 -5.09 19.39
CA MET A 53 -1.64 -3.68 19.30
C MET A 53 -2.40 -3.35 18.02
N GLN A 54 -2.69 -4.35 17.17
CA GLN A 54 -3.47 -4.21 15.94
C GLN A 54 -3.08 -2.98 15.11
N SER A 55 -1.77 -2.69 15.04
CA SER A 55 -1.26 -1.51 14.32
C SER A 55 -1.49 -1.56 12.82
N TRP A 56 -1.81 -2.75 12.31
CA TRP A 56 -2.22 -3.01 10.93
C TRP A 56 -3.70 -3.36 10.90
N MET A 57 -4.45 -2.66 10.07
CA MET A 57 -5.87 -2.90 9.81
C MET A 57 -6.05 -3.48 8.41
N LEU A 58 -6.80 -4.57 8.27
CA LEU A 58 -7.20 -5.08 6.96
C LEU A 58 -8.29 -4.20 6.38
N ILE A 59 -8.03 -3.55 5.24
CA ILE A 59 -8.99 -2.64 4.59
C ILE A 59 -9.62 -3.24 3.33
N GLY A 60 -9.11 -4.37 2.84
CA GLY A 60 -9.78 -5.13 1.79
C GLY A 60 -9.00 -6.35 1.34
N LEU A 61 -9.62 -7.15 0.47
CA LEU A 61 -9.07 -8.38 -0.08
C LEU A 61 -9.20 -8.34 -1.60
N LEU A 62 -8.08 -8.32 -2.33
CA LEU A 62 -8.11 -8.32 -3.79
C LEU A 62 -8.23 -9.75 -4.33
N PRO A 63 -9.19 -10.03 -5.24
CA PRO A 63 -9.51 -11.38 -5.70
C PRO A 63 -8.64 -11.79 -6.90
N MET A 64 -7.35 -12.05 -6.70
CA MET A 64 -6.45 -12.40 -7.80
C MET A 64 -6.76 -13.75 -8.46
N ASP A 65 -7.32 -14.73 -7.74
CA ASP A 65 -7.76 -15.99 -8.37
C ASP A 65 -8.82 -15.79 -9.43
N LEU A 66 -9.63 -14.74 -9.28
CA LEU A 66 -10.65 -14.42 -10.26
C LEU A 66 -9.98 -13.97 -11.56
N PHE A 67 -8.86 -13.25 -11.47
CA PHE A 67 -8.13 -12.76 -12.62
C PHE A 67 -7.49 -13.93 -13.38
N ASP A 68 -6.92 -14.89 -12.66
CA ASP A 68 -6.36 -16.12 -13.25
C ASP A 68 -7.44 -16.94 -13.97
N LYS A 69 -8.66 -17.02 -13.41
CA LYS A 69 -9.80 -17.74 -14.01
C LYS A 69 -10.41 -17.04 -15.22
N MET A 70 -10.20 -15.73 -15.37
CA MET A 70 -10.72 -14.94 -16.48
C MET A 70 -9.91 -15.08 -17.77
N GLY A 71 -8.74 -15.75 -17.73
CA GLY A 71 -7.88 -15.91 -18.91
C GLY A 71 -7.33 -14.58 -19.43
N LEU A 72 -7.13 -13.61 -18.53
CA LEU A 72 -6.58 -12.30 -18.86
C LEU A 72 -5.10 -12.40 -19.26
N SER A 73 -4.63 -11.50 -20.12
CA SER A 73 -3.19 -11.30 -20.28
C SER A 73 -2.58 -10.72 -19.00
N ASP A 74 -1.27 -10.85 -18.83
CA ASP A 74 -0.55 -10.29 -17.68
C ASP A 74 -0.79 -8.78 -17.54
N GLU A 75 -0.80 -8.04 -18.66
CA GLU A 75 -1.08 -6.60 -18.68
C GLU A 75 -2.51 -6.31 -18.23
N ALA A 76 -3.50 -7.05 -18.72
CA ALA A 76 -4.89 -6.86 -18.34
C ALA A 76 -5.13 -7.17 -16.86
N ALA A 77 -4.49 -8.23 -16.33
CA ALA A 77 -4.54 -8.57 -14.91
C ALA A 77 -3.90 -7.47 -14.03
N LYS A 78 -2.77 -6.89 -14.45
CA LYS A 78 -2.14 -5.74 -13.77
C LYS A 78 -3.03 -4.49 -13.79
N CYS A 79 -3.64 -4.18 -14.94
CA CYS A 79 -4.57 -3.06 -15.05
C CYS A 79 -5.78 -3.23 -14.12
N LEU A 80 -6.36 -4.43 -14.08
CA LEU A 80 -7.48 -4.73 -13.18
C LEU A 80 -7.07 -4.65 -11.70
N PHE A 81 -5.89 -5.16 -11.35
CA PHE A 81 -5.32 -4.99 -10.02
C PHE A 81 -5.19 -3.51 -9.63
N HIS A 82 -4.64 -2.69 -10.51
CA HIS A 82 -4.49 -1.25 -10.28
C HIS A 82 -5.84 -0.54 -10.18
N PHE A 83 -6.83 -0.96 -10.97
CA PHE A 83 -8.19 -0.45 -10.86
C PHE A 83 -8.79 -0.77 -9.48
N CYS A 84 -8.77 -2.03 -9.05
CA CYS A 84 -9.28 -2.43 -7.73
C CYS A 84 -8.54 -1.73 -6.58
N LYS A 85 -7.20 -1.62 -6.68
CA LYS A 85 -6.38 -0.90 -5.71
C LYS A 85 -6.78 0.57 -5.64
N THR A 86 -6.96 1.22 -6.79
CA THR A 86 -7.38 2.63 -6.87
C THR A 86 -8.72 2.87 -6.19
N GLN A 87 -9.70 2.00 -6.43
CA GLN A 87 -11.01 2.08 -5.78
C GLN A 87 -10.88 1.96 -4.26
N LEU A 88 -10.09 0.99 -3.78
CA LEU A 88 -9.90 0.74 -2.35
C LEU A 88 -9.20 1.91 -1.63
N ILE A 89 -8.28 2.62 -2.29
CA ILE A 89 -7.55 3.76 -1.68
C ILE A 89 -8.19 5.11 -2.00
N GLN A 90 -9.32 5.16 -2.72
CA GLN A 90 -9.93 6.40 -3.17
C GLN A 90 -10.32 7.31 -2.01
N GLU A 91 -10.87 6.75 -0.93
CA GLU A 91 -11.23 7.49 0.27
C GLU A 91 -9.99 8.08 0.98
N ILE A 92 -8.86 7.36 0.95
CA ILE A 92 -7.60 7.87 1.50
C ILE A 92 -7.10 9.05 0.67
N LYS A 93 -7.25 8.98 -0.67
CA LYS A 93 -6.88 10.09 -1.56
C LYS A 93 -7.76 11.32 -1.32
N SER A 94 -9.08 11.16 -1.24
CA SER A 94 -9.98 12.30 -1.00
C SER A 94 -9.74 12.94 0.36
N THR A 95 -9.69 12.14 1.43
CA THR A 95 -9.43 12.63 2.80
C THR A 95 -8.03 13.22 2.95
N GLY A 96 -7.04 12.75 2.19
CA GLY A 96 -5.70 13.33 2.16
C GLY A 96 -5.62 14.71 1.50
N MET A 97 -6.58 15.06 0.65
CA MET A 97 -6.66 16.35 -0.04
C MET A 97 -7.56 17.34 0.71
N GLU A 98 -8.73 16.87 1.17
CA GLU A 98 -9.75 17.70 1.81
C GLU A 98 -9.53 17.82 3.33
N GLY A 99 -8.85 16.85 3.93
CA GLY A 99 -8.78 16.67 5.36
C GLY A 99 -10.04 15.97 5.90
N VAL A 100 -9.91 15.38 7.08
CA VAL A 100 -11.00 14.70 7.80
C VAL A 100 -10.86 14.96 9.29
N GLU A 101 -11.97 15.20 9.98
CA GLU A 101 -11.98 15.31 11.42
C GLU A 101 -11.82 13.92 12.06
N MET A 102 -10.81 13.78 12.93
CA MET A 102 -10.56 12.55 13.66
C MET A 102 -10.45 12.82 15.15
N VAL A 103 -11.03 11.94 15.96
CA VAL A 103 -10.86 11.93 17.41
C VAL A 103 -9.49 11.33 17.73
N SER A 104 -8.67 12.07 18.46
CA SER A 104 -7.37 11.58 18.92
C SER A 104 -7.47 10.82 20.24
N ALA A 105 -6.35 10.23 20.67
CA ALA A 105 -6.28 9.45 21.91
C ALA A 105 -6.55 10.28 23.18
N ASP A 106 -6.39 11.61 23.11
CA ASP A 106 -6.72 12.54 24.19
C ASP A 106 -8.19 13.02 24.17
N GLY A 107 -9.01 12.49 23.25
CA GLY A 107 -10.42 12.84 23.10
C GLY A 107 -10.68 14.13 22.33
N LEU A 108 -9.64 14.85 21.88
CA LEU A 108 -9.81 16.05 21.08
C LEU A 108 -10.00 15.72 19.59
N VAL A 109 -10.88 16.47 18.94
CA VAL A 109 -11.09 16.42 17.49
C VAL A 109 -10.00 17.25 16.81
N ARG A 110 -9.33 16.67 15.81
CA ARG A 110 -8.32 17.34 15.01
C ARG A 110 -8.62 17.17 13.52
N LEU A 111 -8.36 18.22 12.75
CA LEU A 111 -8.33 18.13 11.30
C LEU A 111 -7.08 17.34 10.88
N CYS A 112 -7.28 16.16 10.31
CA CYS A 112 -6.24 15.24 9.93
C CYS A 112 -6.18 15.09 8.40
N PHE A 113 -4.99 14.94 7.86
CA PHE A 113 -4.76 14.71 6.43
C PHE A 113 -4.07 13.35 6.25
N PRO A 114 -4.83 12.27 6.00
CA PRO A 114 -4.28 10.95 5.69
C PRO A 114 -3.54 10.95 4.35
N ILE A 115 -2.23 10.77 4.34
CA ILE A 115 -1.44 10.77 3.11
C ILE A 115 -0.72 9.45 2.94
N LEU A 116 -0.91 8.80 1.79
CA LEU A 116 -0.18 7.59 1.44
C LEU A 116 1.33 7.91 1.35
N ARG A 117 2.10 7.36 2.29
CA ARG A 117 3.54 7.59 2.42
C ARG A 117 4.37 6.46 1.80
N GLY A 118 3.83 5.25 1.76
CA GLY A 118 4.59 4.10 1.25
C GLY A 118 3.77 2.83 1.12
N TYR A 119 4.38 1.86 0.47
CA TYR A 119 3.86 0.53 0.24
C TYR A 119 4.91 -0.49 0.67
N ILE A 120 4.48 -1.53 1.37
CA ILE A 120 5.32 -2.64 1.81
C ILE A 120 4.79 -3.90 1.13
N GLY A 121 5.60 -4.46 0.23
CA GLY A 121 5.37 -5.75 -0.40
C GLY A 121 6.70 -6.47 -0.56
N ASN A 122 6.64 -7.78 -0.78
CA ASN A 122 7.80 -8.52 -1.22
C ASN A 122 7.98 -8.31 -2.76
N TYR A 123 8.97 -8.95 -3.40
CA TYR A 123 9.39 -8.55 -4.76
C TYR A 123 8.28 -8.65 -5.84
N PRO A 124 7.53 -9.76 -5.96
CA PRO A 124 6.43 -9.89 -6.91
C PRO A 124 5.31 -8.89 -6.64
N GLU A 125 4.96 -8.60 -5.38
CA GLU A 125 3.92 -7.62 -5.02
C GLU A 125 4.34 -6.22 -5.40
N ASN A 126 5.61 -5.87 -5.17
CA ASN A 126 6.13 -4.56 -5.60
C ASN A 126 6.13 -4.45 -7.12
N CYS A 127 6.45 -5.53 -7.86
CA CYS A 127 6.34 -5.54 -9.32
C CYS A 127 4.89 -5.36 -9.77
N LEU A 128 3.94 -6.05 -9.12
CA LEU A 128 2.51 -5.94 -9.39
C LEU A 128 1.98 -4.53 -9.09
N ALA A 129 2.38 -3.94 -7.96
CA ALA A 129 1.95 -2.61 -7.51
C ALA A 129 2.54 -1.45 -8.33
N SER A 130 3.65 -1.69 -9.04
CA SER A 130 4.32 -0.71 -9.92
C SER A 130 4.07 -0.97 -11.41
N CYS A 131 3.21 -1.94 -11.77
CA CYS A 131 3.02 -2.41 -13.14
C CYS A 131 4.31 -2.87 -13.86
N MET A 132 5.36 -3.22 -13.12
CA MET A 132 6.66 -3.60 -13.71
C MET A 132 6.65 -5.04 -14.21
N ALA A 133 7.50 -5.31 -15.21
CA ALA A 133 7.79 -6.68 -15.62
C ALA A 133 8.59 -7.40 -14.54
N TYR A 134 8.33 -8.70 -14.36
CA TYR A 134 9.13 -9.53 -13.47
C TYR A 134 10.61 -9.48 -13.89
N SER A 135 11.54 -9.55 -12.95
CA SER A 135 12.99 -9.30 -13.12
C SER A 135 13.41 -7.84 -13.40
N SER A 136 12.49 -6.88 -13.25
CA SER A 136 12.82 -5.44 -13.21
C SER A 136 12.95 -4.95 -11.76
N CYS A 137 13.61 -3.82 -11.54
CA CYS A 137 13.62 -3.19 -10.22
C CYS A 137 12.33 -2.37 -10.02
N PRO A 138 11.49 -2.67 -9.01
CA PRO A 138 10.25 -1.94 -8.77
C PRO A 138 10.48 -0.63 -7.99
N ILE A 139 11.70 -0.41 -7.47
CA ILE A 139 12.04 0.74 -6.64
C ILE A 139 12.81 1.79 -7.44
N GLY A 140 13.51 1.45 -8.52
CA GLY A 140 14.38 2.39 -9.23
C GLY A 140 14.73 1.91 -10.63
N ASN A 141 15.32 2.79 -11.44
CA ASN A 141 15.74 2.43 -12.79
C ASN A 141 17.10 1.70 -12.77
N ILE A 142 17.05 0.40 -12.44
CA ILE A 142 18.23 -0.47 -12.34
C ILE A 142 18.12 -1.56 -13.41
N GLY A 143 19.16 -1.72 -14.22
CA GLY A 143 19.26 -2.82 -15.18
C GLY A 143 19.27 -4.17 -14.48
N ARG A 144 18.69 -5.20 -15.11
CA ARG A 144 18.57 -6.55 -14.51
C ARG A 144 19.90 -7.12 -14.01
N HIS A 145 21.00 -6.84 -14.73
CA HIS A 145 22.34 -7.31 -14.39
C HIS A 145 23.02 -6.51 -13.27
N ASP A 146 22.47 -5.36 -12.91
CA ASP A 146 22.97 -4.48 -11.85
C ASP A 146 22.17 -4.60 -10.55
N MET A 147 21.05 -5.35 -10.56
CA MET A 147 20.30 -5.66 -9.34
C MET A 147 21.19 -6.45 -8.36
N GLY A 148 21.25 -5.98 -7.10
CA GLY A 148 22.12 -6.56 -6.07
C GLY A 148 23.53 -5.95 -6.01
N ARG A 149 23.88 -5.03 -6.93
CA ARG A 149 25.10 -4.23 -6.82
C ARG A 149 24.88 -3.05 -5.87
N TYR A 150 25.89 -2.73 -5.07
CA TYR A 150 25.86 -1.55 -4.21
C TYR A 150 25.96 -0.27 -5.06
N GLY A 151 24.97 0.60 -4.96
CA GLY A 151 24.91 1.88 -5.66
C GLY A 151 23.68 2.69 -5.26
N TRP A 152 23.74 4.01 -5.38
CA TRP A 152 22.55 4.86 -5.23
C TRP A 152 21.80 4.91 -6.56
N TYR A 153 20.50 4.60 -6.51
CA TYR A 153 19.61 4.66 -7.67
C TYR A 153 18.37 5.48 -7.31
N PRO A 154 17.91 6.38 -8.19
CA PRO A 154 16.78 7.25 -7.89
C PRO A 154 15.49 6.43 -7.71
N PRO A 155 14.71 6.68 -6.64
CA PRO A 155 13.49 5.95 -6.40
C PRO A 155 12.40 6.33 -7.42
N GLN A 156 11.77 5.33 -8.02
CA GLN A 156 10.49 5.45 -8.71
C GLN A 156 9.41 5.44 -7.62
N TYR A 157 8.93 6.61 -7.24
CA TYR A 157 7.82 6.70 -6.29
C TYR A 157 6.63 5.95 -6.89
N LEU A 158 6.13 4.95 -6.14
CA LEU A 158 4.97 4.14 -6.50
C LEU A 158 3.84 5.07 -6.92
N VAL A 159 3.57 5.05 -8.23
CA VAL A 159 2.64 5.92 -8.92
C VAL A 159 1.28 5.80 -8.25
N SER A 160 0.79 6.94 -7.74
CA SER A 160 -0.54 7.12 -7.18
C SER A 160 -1.60 6.95 -8.25
#